data_AF-A0A968MAL1-F1
#
_entry.id   AF-A0A968MAL1-F1
#
_cell.length_a   1.000
_cell.length_b   1.000
_cell.length_c   1.000
_cell.angle_alpha   90.00
_cell.angle_beta   90.00
_cell.angle_gamma   90.00
#
_symmetry.space_group_name_H-M   'P 1'
#
loop_
_entity.id
_entity.type
_entity.pdbx_description
1 polymer ?
#
loop_
_entity_poly.entity_id
_entity_poly.type
_entity_poly.pdbx_seq_one_letter_code
_entity_poly.pdbx_strand_id
1 'polypeptide(L)'
;MTDFTILQAQAHRLVQTAPDHGIPVSAMQQVGAMLVQVAQQLDHSSYTLLRYPDQSWFLLPQPVHPGADETCLWLPAFAASADAEAVQQEIAGIAPDLQVQTLDVVKLLFNGLGL
;
A
#
# COMPACT_ATOMS: atom_id res chain seq x y z
N MET A 1 11.14 2.72 8.78
CA MET A 1 10.92 1.90 9.98
C MET A 1 9.43 1.92 10.27
N THR A 2 8.77 0.82 9.93
CA THR A 2 7.37 0.59 10.30
C THR A 2 7.32 0.39 11.81
N ASP A 3 6.38 1.05 12.49
CA ASP A 3 6.25 0.89 13.93
C ASP A 3 5.56 -0.45 14.22
N PHE A 4 6.37 -1.52 14.28
CA PHE A 4 5.91 -2.91 14.41
C PHE A 4 4.95 -3.12 15.59
N THR A 5 5.05 -2.27 16.61
CA THR A 5 4.15 -2.20 17.76
C THR A 5 2.71 -1.84 17.39
N ILE A 6 2.51 -0.96 16.40
CA ILE A 6 1.17 -0.60 15.90
C ILE A 6 0.52 -1.80 15.22
N LEU A 7 1.30 -2.54 14.44
CA LEU A 7 0.84 -3.70 13.68
C LEU A 7 0.46 -4.87 14.60
N GLN A 8 1.24 -5.09 15.64
CA GLN A 8 0.90 -6.04 16.70
C GLN A 8 -0.38 -5.62 17.44
N ALA A 9 -0.55 -4.32 17.74
CA ALA A 9 -1.75 -3.82 18.39
C ALA A 9 -3.02 -3.99 17.51
N GLN A 10 -2.91 -3.74 16.20
CA GLN A 10 -4.00 -3.95 15.25
C GLN A 10 -4.34 -5.44 15.10
N ALA A 11 -3.34 -6.32 14.97
CA ALA A 11 -3.56 -7.77 14.93
C ALA A 11 -4.20 -8.28 16.23
N HIS A 12 -3.79 -7.73 17.39
CA HIS A 12 -4.40 -8.07 18.67
C HIS A 12 -5.87 -7.61 18.75
N ARG A 13 -6.17 -6.39 18.30
CA ARG A 13 -7.54 -5.88 18.24
C ARG A 13 -8.41 -6.76 17.34
N LEU A 14 -7.91 -7.17 16.18
CA LEU A 14 -8.61 -8.08 15.26
C LEU A 14 -8.97 -9.42 15.92
N VAL A 15 -8.06 -9.99 16.72
CA VAL A 15 -8.30 -11.21 17.49
C VAL A 15 -9.36 -11.01 18.58
N GLN A 16 -9.34 -9.84 19.24
CA GLN A 16 -10.28 -9.52 20.31
C GLN A 16 -11.70 -9.25 19.80
N THR A 17 -11.86 -8.66 18.61
CA THR A 17 -13.18 -8.34 18.03
C THR A 17 -13.76 -9.47 17.18
N ALA A 18 -12.97 -10.51 16.87
CA ALA A 18 -13.42 -11.66 16.10
C ALA A 18 -14.70 -12.36 16.63
N PRO A 19 -14.90 -12.52 17.96
CA PRO A 19 -16.13 -13.11 18.50
C PRO A 19 -17.38 -12.31 18.19
N ASP A 20 -17.28 -10.98 18.08
CA ASP A 20 -18.40 -10.09 17.74
C ASP A 20 -18.91 -10.35 16.32
N HIS A 21 -18.09 -11.03 15.50
CA HIS A 21 -18.40 -11.46 14.14
C HIS A 21 -18.65 -12.97 14.02
N GLY A 22 -18.82 -13.68 15.14
CA GLY A 22 -19.07 -15.12 15.17
C GLY A 22 -17.84 -15.99 14.86
N ILE A 23 -16.65 -15.40 14.87
CA ILE A 23 -15.39 -16.11 14.58
C ILE A 23 -14.72 -16.53 15.90
N PRO A 24 -14.33 -17.80 16.06
CA PRO A 24 -13.61 -18.24 17.25
C PRO A 24 -12.27 -17.51 17.40
N VAL A 25 -11.96 -17.05 18.62
CA VAL A 25 -10.69 -16.39 18.96
C VAL A 25 -9.49 -17.23 18.52
N SER A 26 -9.54 -18.55 18.73
CA SER A 26 -8.46 -19.48 18.37
C SER A 26 -8.18 -19.51 16.86
N ALA A 27 -9.21 -19.41 16.03
CA ALA A 27 -9.05 -19.29 14.59
C ALA A 27 -8.41 -17.94 14.22
N MET A 28 -8.87 -16.84 14.85
CA MET A 28 -8.33 -15.52 14.57
C MET A 28 -6.89 -15.34 15.09
N GLN A 29 -6.49 -16.03 16.15
CA GLN A 29 -5.10 -16.00 16.65
C GLN A 29 -4.10 -16.49 15.60
N GLN A 30 -4.45 -17.54 14.84
CA GLN A 30 -3.60 -18.05 13.75
C GLN A 30 -3.49 -17.02 12.61
N VAL A 31 -4.61 -16.40 12.25
CA VAL A 31 -4.66 -15.35 11.23
C VAL A 31 -3.83 -14.12 11.66
N GLY A 32 -4.01 -13.65 12.90
CA GLY A 32 -3.24 -12.52 13.44
C GLY A 32 -1.73 -12.79 13.45
N ALA A 33 -1.30 -13.99 13.85
CA ALA A 33 0.11 -14.37 13.82
C ALA A 33 0.67 -14.41 12.38
N MET A 34 -0.10 -14.94 11.43
CA MET A 34 0.27 -14.95 10.01
C MET A 34 0.40 -13.53 9.45
N LEU A 35 -0.53 -12.62 9.76
CA LEU A 35 -0.47 -11.21 9.32
C LEU A 35 0.78 -10.51 9.85
N VAL A 36 1.13 -10.75 11.11
CA VAL A 36 2.36 -10.21 11.72
C VAL A 36 3.60 -10.77 11.02
N GLN A 37 3.63 -12.06 10.72
CA GLN A 37 4.75 -12.68 10.02
C GLN A 37 4.93 -12.15 8.59
N VAL A 38 3.82 -11.98 7.85
CA VAL A 38 3.84 -11.36 6.51
C VAL A 38 4.36 -9.93 6.59
N ALA A 39 3.91 -9.15 7.58
CA ALA A 39 4.40 -7.80 7.78
C ALA A 39 5.91 -7.75 8.10
N GLN A 40 6.44 -8.68 8.90
CA GLN A 40 7.88 -8.77 9.15
C GLN A 40 8.66 -9.07 7.87
N GLN A 41 8.16 -9.97 7.03
CA GLN A 41 8.80 -10.30 5.75
C GLN A 41 8.82 -9.11 4.79
N LEU A 42 7.83 -8.22 4.89
CA LEU A 42 7.69 -7.03 4.05
C LEU A 42 8.28 -5.76 4.66
N ASP A 43 8.81 -5.78 5.89
CA ASP A 43 9.29 -4.58 6.59
C ASP A 43 10.52 -3.94 5.91
N HIS A 44 11.27 -4.73 5.14
CA HIS A 44 12.39 -4.24 4.33
C HIS A 44 11.96 -3.78 2.93
N SER A 45 10.71 -4.01 2.56
CA SER A 45 10.19 -3.65 1.25
C SER A 45 9.57 -2.26 1.28
N SER A 46 10.05 -1.41 0.39
CA SER A 46 9.48 -0.09 0.14
C SER A 46 9.21 0.07 -1.34
N TYR A 47 8.12 0.76 -1.68
CA TYR A 47 7.91 1.25 -3.03
C TYR A 47 8.06 2.77 -3.05
N THR A 48 8.57 3.26 -4.16
CA THR A 48 8.59 4.68 -4.48
C THR A 48 7.42 4.97 -5.40
N LEU A 49 6.63 5.98 -5.05
CA LEU A 49 5.44 6.42 -5.77
C LEU A 49 5.61 7.88 -6.20
N LEU A 50 4.74 8.31 -7.12
CA LEU A 50 4.60 9.71 -7.52
C LEU A 50 3.31 10.29 -6.94
N ARG A 51 3.42 11.46 -6.33
CA ARG A 51 2.31 12.11 -5.60
C ARG A 51 2.28 13.60 -5.86
N TYR A 52 1.08 14.18 -5.90
CA TYR A 52 0.90 15.62 -5.98
C TYR A 52 1.06 16.28 -4.60
N PRO A 53 1.32 17.60 -4.53
CA PRO A 53 1.51 18.32 -3.27
C PRO A 53 0.25 18.32 -2.38
N ASP A 54 -0.92 18.17 -2.99
CA ASP A 54 -2.21 18.04 -2.29
C ASP A 54 -2.45 16.64 -1.69
N GLN A 55 -1.42 15.78 -1.71
CA GLN A 55 -1.45 14.40 -1.23
C GLN A 55 -2.30 13.46 -2.10
N SER A 56 -2.73 13.87 -3.29
CA SER A 56 -3.38 12.97 -4.26
C SER A 56 -2.35 12.12 -5.03
N TRP A 57 -2.76 10.92 -5.43
CA TRP A 57 -1.91 9.98 -6.14
C TRP A 57 -1.83 10.29 -7.63
N PHE A 58 -0.67 10.08 -8.24
CA PHE A 58 -0.57 10.01 -9.69
C PHE A 58 -1.16 8.68 -10.18
N LEU A 59 -2.21 8.76 -11.00
CA LEU A 59 -2.93 7.59 -11.49
C LEU A 59 -2.92 7.56 -13.03
N LEU A 60 -2.66 6.38 -13.60
CA LEU A 60 -2.70 6.14 -15.03
C LEU A 60 -3.95 5.35 -15.40
N PRO A 61 -4.80 5.84 -16.32
CA PRO A 61 -5.89 5.05 -16.85
C PRO A 61 -5.32 3.93 -17.75
N GLN A 62 -5.73 2.70 -17.50
CA GLN A 62 -5.42 1.53 -18.34
C GLN A 62 -6.71 0.75 -18.64
N PRO A 63 -6.87 0.17 -19.84
CA PRO A 63 -7.97 -0.74 -20.12
C PRO A 63 -7.94 -1.93 -19.17
N VAL A 64 -9.11 -2.37 -18.69
CA VAL A 64 -9.19 -3.55 -17.78
C VAL A 64 -8.62 -4.80 -18.47
N HIS A 65 -8.82 -4.91 -19.78
CA HIS A 65 -8.20 -5.90 -20.65
C HIS A 65 -8.02 -5.29 -22.04
N PRO A 66 -7.16 -5.86 -22.90
CA PRO A 66 -6.94 -5.35 -24.25
C PRO A 66 -8.26 -5.29 -25.03
N GLY A 67 -8.64 -4.09 -25.50
CA GLY A 67 -9.87 -3.86 -26.26
C GLY A 67 -11.12 -3.58 -25.43
N ALA A 68 -11.00 -3.43 -24.10
CA ALA A 68 -12.10 -3.03 -23.24
C ALA A 68 -12.43 -1.54 -23.40
N ASP A 69 -13.73 -1.21 -23.36
CA ASP A 69 -14.19 0.17 -23.20
C ASP A 69 -14.05 0.66 -21.75
N GLU A 70 -13.94 -0.27 -20.81
CA GLU A 70 -13.74 0.02 -19.38
C GLU A 70 -12.27 0.28 -19.06
N THR A 71 -12.03 1.39 -18.34
CA THR A 71 -10.71 1.82 -17.90
C THR A 71 -10.61 1.74 -16.37
N CYS A 72 -9.54 1.14 -15.85
CA CYS A 72 -9.20 1.17 -14.45
C CYS A 72 -8.02 2.13 -14.19
N LEU A 73 -7.98 2.68 -12.98
CA LEU A 73 -6.91 3.58 -12.56
C LEU A 73 -5.80 2.78 -11.89
N TRP A 74 -4.58 2.90 -12.42
CA TRP A 74 -3.39 2.26 -11.90
C TRP A 74 -2.52 3.26 -11.17
N LEU A 75 -1.98 2.85 -10.02
CA LEU A 75 -0.97 3.59 -9.28
C LEU A 75 0.41 3.01 -9.62
N PRO A 76 1.28 3.75 -10.33
CA PRO A 76 2.63 3.29 -10.62
C PRO A 76 3.46 3.18 -9.34
N ALA A 77 4.07 2.02 -9.12
CA ALA A 77 4.93 1.75 -7.98
C ALA A 77 6.29 1.25 -8.44
N PHE A 78 7.35 1.93 -7.98
CA PHE A 78 8.73 1.69 -8.40
C PHE A 78 9.53 1.07 -7.27
N ALA A 79 10.32 0.05 -7.56
CA ALA A 79 11.19 -0.56 -6.56
C ALA A 79 12.39 0.34 -6.20
N ALA A 80 12.88 1.14 -7.16
CA ALA A 80 13.98 2.08 -6.97
C ALA A 80 13.50 3.53 -7.15
N SER A 81 14.07 4.46 -6.36
CA SER A 81 13.74 5.88 -6.48
C SER A 81 14.17 6.47 -7.82
N ALA A 82 15.31 6.01 -8.37
CA ALA A 82 15.83 6.45 -9.65
C ALA A 82 14.83 6.23 -10.80
N ASP A 83 14.08 5.12 -10.77
CA ASP A 83 13.07 4.83 -11.78
C ASP A 83 11.88 5.80 -11.67
N ALA A 84 11.45 6.12 -10.44
CA ALA A 84 10.39 7.09 -10.20
C ALA A 84 10.82 8.52 -10.60
N GLU A 85 12.06 8.90 -10.30
CA GLU A 85 12.65 10.19 -10.68
C GLU A 85 12.76 10.32 -12.20
N ALA A 86 13.15 9.25 -12.90
CA ALA A 86 13.21 9.24 -14.37
C ALA A 86 11.82 9.50 -14.97
N VAL A 87 10.78 8.81 -14.47
CA VAL A 87 9.40 9.03 -14.92
C VAL A 87 8.92 10.43 -14.57
N GLN A 88 9.20 10.94 -13.37
CA GLN A 88 8.86 12.31 -12.96
C GLN A 88 9.43 13.35 -13.92
N GLN A 89 10.70 13.19 -14.34
CA GLN A 89 11.34 14.07 -15.30
C GLN A 89 10.71 13.97 -16.69
N GLU A 90 10.38 12.76 -17.14
CA GLU A 90 9.75 12.52 -18.45
C GLU A 90 8.38 13.23 -18.55
N ILE A 91 7.59 13.21 -17.47
CA ILE A 91 6.24 13.78 -17.46
C ILE A 91 6.15 15.18 -16.87
N ALA A 92 7.28 15.82 -16.52
CA ALA A 92 7.32 17.12 -15.87
C ALA A 92 6.62 18.23 -16.68
N GLY A 93 6.57 18.11 -18.02
CA GLY A 93 5.84 19.04 -18.88
C GLY A 93 4.31 18.95 -18.76
N ILE A 94 3.79 17.86 -18.21
CA ILE A 94 2.35 17.56 -18.07
C ILE A 94 1.93 17.61 -16.60
N ALA A 95 2.81 17.15 -15.70
CA ALA A 95 2.56 17.08 -14.27
C ALA A 95 3.79 17.61 -13.48
N PRO A 96 4.04 18.93 -13.53
CA PRO A 96 5.29 19.53 -13.01
C PRO A 96 5.44 19.44 -11.50
N ASP A 97 4.33 19.36 -10.77
CA ASP A 97 4.31 19.42 -9.31
C ASP A 97 4.42 18.04 -8.65
N LEU A 98 4.59 16.98 -9.43
CA LEU A 98 4.75 15.64 -8.87
C LEU A 98 5.99 15.57 -8.00
N GLN A 99 5.87 14.83 -6.90
CA GLN A 99 6.93 14.56 -5.95
C GLN A 99 7.13 13.06 -5.82
N VAL A 100 8.38 12.68 -5.67
CA VAL A 100 8.79 11.29 -5.42
C VAL A 100 8.65 11.02 -3.92
N GLN A 101 7.87 9.99 -3.57
CA GLN A 101 7.67 9.58 -2.18
C GLN A 101 7.90 8.09 -2.01
N THR A 102 8.81 7.71 -1.12
CA THR A 102 9.01 6.31 -0.72
C THR A 102 8.11 5.97 0.45
N LEU A 103 7.39 4.84 0.32
CA LEU A 103 6.47 4.32 1.30
C LEU A 103 6.82 2.87 1.61
N ASP A 104 6.86 2.55 2.90
CA ASP A 104 7.00 1.17 3.37
C ASP A 104 5.80 0.36 2.87
N VAL A 105 6.03 -0.83 2.29
CA VAL A 105 4.96 -1.70 1.73
C VAL A 105 3.91 -2.01 2.77
N VAL A 106 4.34 -2.18 4.02
CA VAL A 106 3.45 -2.40 5.14
C VAL A 106 2.48 -1.23 5.30
N LYS A 107 2.94 0.02 5.25
CA LYS A 107 2.06 1.20 5.31
C LYS A 107 1.08 1.26 4.13
N LEU A 108 1.47 0.81 2.94
CA LEU A 108 0.57 0.73 1.79
C LEU A 108 -0.54 -0.30 1.99
N LEU A 109 -0.21 -1.48 2.51
CA LEU A 109 -1.19 -2.52 2.81
C LEU A 109 -2.22 -2.04 3.85
N PHE A 110 -1.79 -1.36 4.91
CA PHE A 110 -2.70 -0.88 5.95
C PHE A 110 -3.52 0.36 5.53
N ASN A 111 -2.92 1.31 4.80
CA ASN A 111 -3.68 2.43 4.22
C ASN A 111 -4.77 1.93 3.25
N GLY A 112 -4.49 0.91 2.45
CA GLY A 112 -5.46 0.31 1.53
C GLY A 112 -6.61 -0.42 2.23
N LEU A 113 -6.40 -0.87 3.47
CA LEU A 113 -7.42 -1.54 4.29
C LEU A 113 -8.26 -0.54 5.13
N GLY A 114 -7.95 0.76 5.10
CA GLY A 114 -8.63 1.76 5.90
C GLY A 114 -8.42 1.60 7.42
N LEU A 115 -7.27 1.04 7.81
CA LEU A 115 -6.90 0.73 9.20
C LEU A 115 -5.89 1.72 9.78
#